data_AF-A0A0F7KKT9-F1
#
_entry.id   AF-A0A0F7KKT9-F1
#
_cell.length_a   1.000
_cell.length_b   1.000
_cell.length_c   1.000
_cell.angle_alpha   90.00
_cell.angle_beta   90.00
_cell.angle_gamma   90.00
#
_symmetry.space_group_name_H-M   'P 1'
#
loop_
_entity.id
_entity.type
_entity.pdbx_description
1 polymer ?
#
loop_
_entity_poly.entity_id
_entity_poly.type
_entity_poly.pdbx_seq_one_letter_code
_entity_poly.pdbx_strand_id
1 'polypeptide(L)'
;MEPALVLSDQNVSSTKTEKLPNDEGIVVSVMDTTGYTYMELENGGKRFWIAAPTTKEVKVGDHIRFVENMRMHNFTSKTLNRTFDQLIFVTSTQVKVAQ
;
A
#
# COMPACT_ATOMS: atom_id res chain seq x y z
N MET A 1 -21.38 37.60 14.94
CA MET A 1 -20.45 37.29 16.05
C MET A 1 -19.85 35.94 15.70
N GLU A 2 -18.54 35.96 15.48
CA GLU A 2 -17.59 34.92 15.05
C GLU A 2 -17.74 34.18 13.68
N PRO A 3 -16.62 33.95 12.93
CA PRO A 3 -16.60 33.44 11.54
C PRO A 3 -15.79 32.12 11.32
N ALA A 4 -15.90 31.56 10.09
CA ALA A 4 -14.96 30.66 9.36
C ALA A 4 -14.64 29.26 9.97
N LEU A 5 -14.49 28.16 9.20
CA LEU A 5 -13.44 27.86 8.21
C LEU A 5 -13.86 26.58 7.40
N VAL A 6 -14.06 26.67 6.08
CA VAL A 6 -13.22 26.13 4.95
C VAL A 6 -13.52 24.70 4.45
N LEU A 7 -13.89 24.57 3.16
CA LEU A 7 -13.12 24.05 2.00
C LEU A 7 -12.86 22.53 2.08
N SER A 8 -13.17 21.66 1.11
CA SER A 8 -13.12 21.85 -0.34
C SER A 8 -13.91 20.73 -1.04
N ASP A 9 -14.66 21.09 -2.08
CA ASP A 9 -15.08 20.19 -3.14
C ASP A 9 -13.91 19.40 -3.71
N GLN A 10 -14.05 18.07 -3.83
CA GLN A 10 -13.62 17.36 -5.02
C GLN A 10 -14.57 16.19 -5.31
N ASN A 11 -15.59 16.50 -6.11
CA ASN A 11 -16.18 15.52 -7.01
C ASN A 11 -15.13 15.17 -8.08
N VAL A 12 -14.66 13.92 -8.10
CA VAL A 12 -14.16 13.30 -9.33
C VAL A 12 -14.83 11.94 -9.50
N SER A 13 -15.92 11.95 -10.27
CA SER A 13 -16.48 10.77 -10.92
C SER A 13 -15.47 10.16 -11.89
N SER A 14 -15.24 8.84 -11.82
CA SER A 14 -14.99 8.01 -13.01
C SER A 14 -15.20 6.52 -12.68
N THR A 15 -16.32 5.96 -13.13
CA THR A 15 -16.51 4.51 -13.24
C THR A 15 -15.72 3.99 -14.44
N LYS A 16 -14.64 3.20 -14.23
CA LYS A 16 -14.26 2.06 -15.12
C LYS A 16 -13.10 1.22 -14.53
N THR A 17 -13.41 -0.01 -14.13
CA THR A 17 -12.55 -1.06 -13.51
C THR A 17 -12.35 -0.86 -12.00
N GLU A 18 -12.77 -1.84 -11.19
CA GLU A 18 -12.71 -1.87 -9.71
C GLU A 18 -11.30 -1.56 -9.18
N LYS A 19 -11.02 -0.27 -8.97
CA LYS A 19 -9.81 0.23 -8.33
C LYS A 19 -10.12 0.45 -6.84
N LEU A 20 -9.36 -0.22 -5.98
CA LEU A 20 -9.40 -0.05 -4.53
C LEU A 20 -8.90 1.35 -4.14
N PRO A 21 -9.20 1.85 -2.92
CA PRO A 21 -8.57 3.06 -2.38
C PRO A 21 -7.05 3.06 -2.54
N ASN A 22 -6.41 4.23 -2.64
CA ASN A 22 -4.96 4.30 -2.91
C ASN A 22 -4.11 3.68 -1.79
N ASP A 23 -4.67 3.59 -0.59
CA ASP A 23 -4.14 2.94 0.61
C ASP A 23 -4.57 1.47 0.76
N GLU A 24 -5.11 0.86 -0.30
CA GLU A 24 -5.57 -0.52 -0.34
C GLU A 24 -5.02 -1.27 -1.57
N GLY A 25 -4.89 -2.59 -1.46
CA GLY A 25 -4.47 -3.46 -2.57
C GLY A 25 -4.54 -4.95 -2.24
N ILE A 26 -4.56 -5.78 -3.29
CA ILE A 26 -4.54 -7.25 -3.16
C ILE A 26 -3.10 -7.74 -3.23
N VAL A 27 -2.68 -8.56 -2.28
CA VAL A 27 -1.33 -9.13 -2.26
C VAL A 27 -1.17 -10.11 -3.40
N VAL A 28 -0.22 -9.83 -4.31
CA VAL A 28 0.15 -10.76 -5.38
C VAL A 28 1.48 -11.46 -5.09
N SER A 29 2.33 -10.86 -4.25
CA SER A 29 3.57 -11.49 -3.78
C SER A 29 3.92 -10.98 -2.38
N VAL A 30 4.47 -11.85 -1.55
CA VAL A 30 4.98 -11.50 -0.21
C VAL A 30 6.40 -12.04 -0.04
N MET A 31 7.28 -11.22 0.51
CA MET A 31 8.68 -11.54 0.79
C MET A 31 9.00 -11.09 2.21
N ASP A 32 9.20 -12.06 3.10
CA ASP A 32 9.53 -11.77 4.48
C ASP A 32 11.05 -11.68 4.66
N THR A 33 11.50 -10.64 5.35
CA THR A 33 12.90 -10.43 5.70
C THR A 33 13.02 -10.05 7.17
N THR A 34 14.24 -10.10 7.71
CA THR A 34 14.48 -9.65 9.09
C THR A 34 14.08 -8.17 9.27
N GLY A 35 12.98 -7.94 10.00
CA GLY A 35 12.50 -6.62 10.38
C GLY A 35 11.45 -5.99 9.46
N TYR A 36 11.32 -6.46 8.21
CA TYR A 36 10.34 -5.94 7.25
C TYR A 36 9.72 -7.05 6.40
N THR A 37 8.43 -6.90 6.13
CA THR A 37 7.68 -7.70 5.17
C THR A 37 7.46 -6.85 3.92
N TYR A 38 7.99 -7.30 2.79
CA TYR A 38 7.80 -6.67 1.49
C TYR A 38 6.60 -7.31 0.80
N MET A 39 5.64 -6.51 0.38
CA MET A 39 4.42 -6.98 -0.28
C MET A 39 4.26 -6.28 -1.61
N GLU A 40 4.04 -7.05 -2.67
CA GLU A 40 3.56 -6.53 -3.94
C GLU A 40 2.04 -6.52 -3.90
N LEU A 41 1.47 -5.34 -4.02
CA LEU A 41 0.03 -5.14 -4.06
C LEU A 41 -0.42 -4.79 -5.47
N GLU A 42 -1.54 -5.36 -5.88
CA GLU A 42 -2.27 -4.96 -7.08
C GLU A 42 -3.47 -4.10 -6.69
N ASN A 43 -3.64 -2.98 -7.40
CA ASN A 43 -4.80 -2.12 -7.28
C ASN A 43 -5.18 -1.56 -8.65
N GLY A 44 -6.38 -1.90 -9.15
CA GLY A 44 -6.92 -1.40 -10.41
C GLY A 44 -5.99 -1.66 -11.61
N GLY A 45 -5.36 -2.84 -11.66
CA GLY A 45 -4.44 -3.23 -12.72
C GLY A 45 -3.03 -2.64 -12.63
N LYS A 46 -2.70 -1.90 -11.56
CA LYS A 46 -1.33 -1.43 -11.28
C LYS A 46 -0.73 -2.19 -10.11
N ARG A 47 0.53 -2.57 -10.23
CA ARG A 47 1.30 -3.23 -9.16
C ARG A 47 2.29 -2.27 -8.54
N PHE A 48 2.43 -2.34 -7.23
CA PHE A 48 3.39 -1.53 -6.47
C PHE A 48 3.88 -2.30 -5.24
N TRP A 49 5.09 -1.98 -4.81
CA TRP A 49 5.71 -2.60 -3.65
C TRP A 49 5.55 -1.74 -2.41
N ILE A 50 5.17 -2.38 -1.31
CA ILE A 50 5.17 -1.79 0.03
C ILE A 50 6.15 -2.54 0.93
N ALA A 51 6.76 -1.83 1.88
CA ALA A 51 7.56 -2.40 2.95
C ALA A 51 6.90 -2.03 4.28
N ALA A 52 6.37 -3.04 4.97
CA ALA A 52 5.74 -2.91 6.28
C ALA A 52 6.66 -3.47 7.37
N PRO A 53 6.58 -2.96 8.61
CA PRO A 53 7.15 -3.65 9.77
C PRO A 53 6.65 -5.10 9.79
N THR A 54 7.51 -6.06 10.18
CA THR A 54 7.19 -7.49 10.09
C THR A 54 5.77 -7.80 10.56
N THR A 55 4.93 -8.23 9.61
CA THR A 55 3.53 -8.56 9.86
C THR A 55 3.36 -10.06 9.73
N LYS A 56 2.95 -10.70 10.82
CA LYS A 56 2.59 -12.12 10.76
C LYS A 56 1.31 -12.27 9.94
N GLU A 57 1.26 -13.35 9.15
CA GLU A 57 0.03 -13.88 8.53
C GLU A 57 -0.51 -13.19 7.27
N VAL A 58 0.31 -12.46 6.50
CA VAL A 58 -0.09 -12.02 5.14
C VAL A 58 0.16 -13.10 4.10
N LYS A 59 -0.82 -13.36 3.24
CA LYS A 59 -0.76 -14.33 2.14
C LYS A 59 -1.13 -13.68 0.80
N VAL A 60 -0.72 -14.34 -0.28
CA VAL A 60 -1.15 -13.98 -1.63
C VAL A 60 -2.67 -14.15 -1.74
N GLY A 61 -3.34 -13.14 -2.28
CA GLY A 61 -4.79 -13.03 -2.36
C GLY A 61 -5.42 -12.18 -1.25
N ASP A 62 -4.68 -11.85 -0.19
CA ASP A 62 -5.22 -11.02 0.89
C ASP A 62 -5.45 -9.58 0.44
N HIS A 63 -6.58 -9.03 0.89
CA HIS A 63 -6.85 -7.60 0.74
C HIS A 63 -6.20 -6.85 1.90
N ILE A 64 -5.20 -6.04 1.60
CA ILE A 64 -4.46 -5.25 2.59
C ILE A 64 -4.85 -3.78 2.47
N ARG A 65 -5.15 -3.17 3.62
CA ARG A 65 -5.12 -1.72 3.81
C ARG A 65 -3.82 -1.34 4.50
N PHE A 66 -3.19 -0.25 4.09
CA PHE A 66 -1.92 0.20 4.65
C PHE A 66 -1.93 1.70 4.93
N VAL A 67 -1.11 2.14 5.88
CA VAL A 67 -0.91 3.56 6.14
C VAL A 67 0.44 3.96 5.57
N GLU A 68 0.42 4.69 4.47
CA GLU A 68 1.63 5.21 3.84
C GLU A 68 2.37 6.16 4.78
N ASN A 69 3.68 5.92 4.94
CA ASN A 69 4.59 6.82 5.63
C ASN A 69 5.40 7.66 4.64
N MET A 70 6.08 6.99 3.72
CA MET A 70 6.92 7.63 2.71
C MET A 70 7.07 6.74 1.48
N ARG A 71 7.25 7.36 0.30
CA ARG A 71 7.57 6.66 -0.94
C ARG A 71 9.01 6.93 -1.32
N MET A 72 9.74 5.89 -1.65
CA MET A 72 11.09 5.96 -2.17
C MET A 72 11.13 5.47 -3.61
N HIS A 73 11.91 6.14 -4.44
CA HIS A 73 12.19 5.72 -5.80
C HIS A 73 13.61 5.17 -5.91
N ASN A 74 13.84 4.20 -6.81
CA ASN A 74 15.14 3.56 -7.02
C ASN A 74 15.75 2.97 -5.73
N PHE A 75 14.91 2.40 -4.86
CA PHE A 75 15.36 1.83 -3.60
C PHE A 75 16.00 0.46 -3.82
N THR A 76 17.25 0.29 -3.40
CA THR A 76 17.95 -1.00 -3.46
C THR A 76 17.95 -1.67 -2.10
N SER A 77 17.24 -2.80 -1.98
CA SER A 77 17.27 -3.65 -0.79
C SER A 77 18.47 -4.58 -0.88
N LYS A 78 19.43 -4.39 0.02
CA LYS A 78 20.59 -5.29 0.16
C LYS A 78 20.18 -6.68 0.63
N THR A 79 19.18 -6.77 1.50
CA THR A 79 18.68 -8.03 2.06
C THR A 79 18.03 -8.91 1.00
N LEU A 80 17.30 -8.31 0.07
CA LEU A 80 16.66 -9.02 -1.05
C LEU A 80 17.53 -9.07 -2.31
N ASN A 81 18.70 -8.42 -2.29
CA ASN A 81 19.54 -8.20 -3.46
C ASN A 81 18.74 -7.73 -4.69
N ARG A 82 17.80 -6.79 -4.46
CA ARG A 82 16.81 -6.34 -5.44
C ARG A 82 16.66 -4.82 -5.41
N THR A 83 16.51 -4.22 -6.58
CA THR A 83 16.17 -2.82 -6.75
C THR A 83 14.69 -2.66 -7.09
N PHE A 84 14.04 -1.73 -6.42
CA PHE A 84 12.65 -1.36 -6.62
C PHE A 84 12.60 0.04 -7.25
N ASP A 85 11.97 0.17 -8.41
CA ASP A 85 11.72 1.48 -9.04
C ASP A 85 10.93 2.40 -8.11
N GLN A 86 9.98 1.83 -7.37
CA GLN A 86 9.23 2.49 -6.32
C GLN A 86 8.96 1.51 -5.17
N LEU A 87 9.25 1.93 -3.95
CA LEU A 87 8.90 1.21 -2.71
C LEU A 87 8.21 2.18 -1.75
N ILE A 88 7.06 1.78 -1.24
CA ILE A 88 6.28 2.56 -0.28
C ILE A 88 6.55 2.00 1.11
N PHE A 89 7.18 2.78 1.98
CA PHE A 89 7.27 2.44 3.39
C PHE A 89 5.96 2.81 4.06
N VAL A 90 5.40 1.84 4.79
CA VAL A 90 4.13 1.98 5.48
C VAL A 90 4.35 1.85 6.99
N THR A 91 3.58 2.55 7.81
CA THR A 91 3.68 2.45 9.27
C THR A 91 2.94 1.23 9.81
N SER A 92 1.86 0.82 9.15
CA SER A 92 1.04 -0.32 9.51
C SER A 92 0.31 -0.89 8.31
N THR A 93 -0.06 -2.17 8.42
CA THR A 93 -0.92 -2.86 7.46
C THR A 93 -2.00 -3.63 8.21
N GLN A 94 -3.19 -3.69 7.62
CA GLN A 94 -4.34 -4.40 8.14
C GLN A 94 -4.91 -5.30 7.05
N VAL A 95 -5.00 -6.60 7.34
CA VAL A 95 -5.68 -7.57 6.48
C VAL A 95 -7.19 -7.35 6.64
N LYS A 96 -7.86 -6.97 5.55
CA LYS A 96 -9.32 -6.95 5.45
C LYS A 96 -9.75 -8.36 5.10
N VAL A 97 -9.92 -9.20 6.12
CA VAL A 97 -10.50 -10.53 5.95
C VAL A 97 -11.88 -10.35 5.33
N ALA A 98 -12.12 -10.93 4.16
CA ALA A 98 -13.48 -11.11 3.68
C ALA A 98 -14.15 -12.11 4.64
N GLN A 99 -15.08 -11.62 5.47
CA GLN A 99 -15.94 -12.47 6.30
C GLN A 99 -16.86 -13.32 5.42
#